data_AF-A0A8S2TSK5-F1
#
_entry.id   AF-A0A8S2TSK5-F1
#
_cell.length_a   1.000
_cell.length_b   1.000
_cell.length_c   1.000
_cell.angle_alpha   90.00
_cell.angle_beta   90.00
_cell.angle_gamma   90.00
#
_symmetry.space_group_name_H-M   'P 1'
#
loop_
_entity.id
_entity.type
_entity.pdbx_description
1 polymer ?
#
loop_
_entity_poly.entity_id
_entity_poly.type
_entity_poly.pdbx_seq_one_letter_code
_entity_poly.pdbx_strand_id
1 'polypeptide(L)'
;IQQILQQIRNNRRYESFTIQHGILYKLAYRNDATIKLVYAPSKLIPEIMAAYHDHPLSGHFGAGCTWSMLRNTYYWPRMKETITSYIKSCDKCSQFNVDRHKPPGFLQP
;
A
#
# COMPACT_ATOMS: atom_id res chain seq x y z
N ILE A 1 19.97 22.76 21.32
CA ILE A 1 20.19 21.53 20.51
C ILE A 1 19.55 20.29 21.16
N GLN A 2 19.79 20.01 22.45
CA GLN A 2 19.21 18.87 23.19
C GLN A 2 17.66 18.84 23.19
N GLN A 3 16.97 19.98 23.39
CA GLN A 3 15.50 20.05 23.34
C GLN A 3 14.92 19.80 21.93
N ILE A 4 15.63 20.18 20.87
CA ILE A 4 15.20 19.95 19.47
C ILE A 4 15.29 18.45 19.16
N LEU A 5 16.33 17.75 19.62
CA LEU A 5 16.46 16.30 19.47
C LEU A 5 15.34 15.54 20.22
N GLN A 6 14.90 16.06 21.38
CA GLN A 6 13.81 15.47 22.16
C GLN A 6 12.44 15.70 21.51
N GLN A 7 12.24 16.88 20.89
CA GLN A 7 11.04 17.17 20.09
C GLN A 7 10.98 16.36 18.78
N ILE A 8 12.13 16.09 18.15
CA ILE A 8 12.24 15.20 16.97
C ILE A 8 11.90 13.76 17.35
N ARG A 9 12.37 13.26 18.50
CA ARG A 9 12.03 11.91 19.00
C ARG A 9 10.52 11.74 19.28
N ASN A 10 9.83 12.82 19.66
CA ASN A 10 8.41 12.78 20.04
C ASN A 10 7.44 13.15 18.90
N ASN A 11 7.94 13.61 17.74
CA ASN A 11 7.10 14.00 16.63
C ASN A 11 7.07 12.92 15.53
N ARG A 12 6.16 11.95 15.69
CA ARG A 12 5.86 10.86 14.74
C ARG A 12 5.44 11.32 13.33
N ARG A 13 5.26 12.62 13.09
CA ARG A 13 4.92 13.18 11.77
C ARG A 13 6.12 13.46 10.87
N TYR A 14 7.34 13.50 11.40
CA TYR A 14 8.51 13.57 10.53
C TYR A 14 8.80 12.17 10.01
N GLU A 15 8.34 11.92 8.79
CA GLU A 15 8.72 10.79 7.97
C GLU A 15 10.25 10.70 7.95
N SER A 16 10.82 9.86 8.82
CA SER A 16 12.25 9.70 8.85
C SER A 16 12.63 8.79 7.69
N PHE A 17 13.50 9.29 6.82
CA PHE A 17 14.04 8.55 5.69
C PHE A 17 15.52 8.27 5.94
N THR A 18 16.03 7.21 5.34
CA THR A 18 17.47 6.90 5.36
C THR A 18 17.90 6.30 4.04
N ILE A 19 19.15 6.51 3.65
CA ILE A 19 19.73 5.90 2.46
C ILE A 19 20.74 4.85 2.94
N GLN A 20 20.65 3.64 2.40
CA GLN A 20 21.62 2.57 2.65
C GLN A 20 21.95 1.87 1.35
N HIS A 21 23.23 1.75 1.02
CA HIS A 21 23.70 1.14 -0.23
C HIS A 21 23.04 1.74 -1.49
N GLY A 22 22.76 3.05 -1.49
CA GLY A 22 22.09 3.74 -2.59
C GLY A 22 20.57 3.56 -2.66
N ILE A 23 19.96 2.82 -1.73
CA ILE A 23 18.52 2.60 -1.66
C ILE A 23 17.91 3.52 -0.60
N LEU A 24 16.84 4.23 -0.95
CA LEU A 24 16.06 5.05 -0.04
C LEU A 24 15.06 4.20 0.74
N TYR A 25 15.01 4.37 2.06
CA TYR A 25 14.09 3.70 2.96
C TYR A 25 13.27 4.71 3.74
N LYS A 26 11.98 4.43 3.93
CA LYS A 26 11.14 5.06 4.95
C LYS A 26 11.24 4.28 6.25
N LEU A 27 11.51 4.98 7.35
CA LEU A 27 11.46 4.43 8.69
C LEU A 27 10.02 4.47 9.20
N ALA A 28 9.54 3.33 9.68
CA ALA A 28 8.25 3.22 10.33
C ALA A 28 8.42 2.57 11.70
N TYR A 29 7.72 3.09 12.70
CA TYR A 29 7.73 2.52 14.04
C TYR A 29 6.51 1.60 14.21
N ARG A 30 6.76 0.32 14.50
CA ARG A 30 5.71 -0.69 14.72
C ARG A 30 6.14 -1.64 15.84
N ASN A 31 5.22 -1.95 16.77
CA ASN A 31 5.45 -2.90 17.87
C ASN A 31 6.80 -2.69 18.59
N ASP A 32 7.08 -1.43 18.93
CA ASP A 32 8.32 -0.99 19.57
C ASP A 32 9.63 -1.21 18.81
N ALA A 33 9.54 -1.51 17.52
CA ALA A 33 10.67 -1.61 16.62
C ALA A 33 10.58 -0.60 15.46
N THR A 34 11.72 -0.06 15.05
CA THR A 34 11.85 0.68 13.79
C THR A 34 12.09 -0.30 12.65
N ILE A 35 11.15 -0.36 11.71
CA ILE A 35 11.30 -1.11 10.46
C ILE A 35 11.69 -0.16 9.31
N LYS A 36 12.39 -0.71 8.33
CA LYS A 36 12.78 -0.01 7.10
C LYS A 36 11.93 -0.51 5.94
N LEU A 37 11.19 0.40 5.31
CA LEU A 37 10.39 0.14 4.12
C LEU A 37 11.13 0.70 2.91
N VAL A 38 11.32 -0.10 1.87
CA VAL A 38 11.94 0.35 0.62
C VAL A 38 11.06 1.42 -0.01
N TYR A 39 11.62 2.60 -0.27
CA TYR A 39 10.91 3.63 -1.01
C TYR A 39 10.84 3.24 -2.48
N ALA A 40 9.64 3.04 -3.00
CA ALA A 40 9.42 2.72 -4.40
C ALA A 40 9.22 4.02 -5.21
N PRO A 41 10.10 4.36 -6.17
CA PRO A 41 9.86 5.43 -7.12
C PRO A 41 8.64 5.12 -7.98
N SER A 42 7.94 6.15 -8.45
CA SER A 42 6.71 5.99 -9.24
C SER A 42 6.86 5.08 -10.46
N LYS A 43 8.05 5.04 -11.06
CA LYS A 43 8.37 4.20 -12.22
C LYS A 43 8.39 2.70 -11.91
N LEU A 44 8.69 2.31 -10.67
CA LEU A 44 8.74 0.89 -10.26
C LEU A 44 7.40 0.39 -9.72
N ILE A 45 6.47 1.29 -9.40
CA ILE A 45 5.16 0.89 -8.86
C ILE A 45 4.41 -0.07 -9.80
N PRO A 46 4.33 0.15 -11.13
CA PRO A 46 3.65 -0.79 -12.01
C PRO A 46 4.24 -2.20 -11.97
N GLU A 47 5.57 -2.33 -11.94
CA GLU A 47 6.26 -3.62 -11.87
C GLU A 47 6.00 -4.32 -10.53
N ILE A 48 6.04 -3.57 -9.42
CA ILE A 48 5.69 -4.10 -8.09
C ILE A 48 4.23 -4.56 -8.09
N MET A 49 3.30 -3.78 -8.65
CA MET A 49 1.89 -4.16 -8.70
C MET A 49 1.67 -5.41 -9.54
N ALA A 50 2.29 -5.51 -10.71
CA ALA A 50 2.21 -6.68 -11.57
C ALA A 50 2.76 -7.95 -10.87
N ALA A 51 3.89 -7.85 -10.18
CA ALA A 51 4.48 -8.97 -9.46
C ALA A 51 3.59 -9.52 -8.34
N TYR A 52 2.83 -8.66 -7.65
CA TYR A 52 1.99 -9.05 -6.51
C TYR A 52 0.52 -9.31 -6.88
N HIS A 53 0.05 -8.81 -8.02
CA HIS A 53 -1.35 -8.94 -8.44
C HIS A 53 -1.54 -9.80 -9.68
N ASP A 54 -0.70 -9.63 -10.70
CA ASP A 54 -0.87 -10.26 -12.03
C ASP A 54 -0.14 -11.60 -12.18
N HIS A 55 0.65 -11.99 -11.18
CA HIS A 55 1.32 -13.28 -11.19
C HIS A 55 0.29 -14.43 -11.27
N PRO A 56 0.49 -15.46 -12.11
CA PRO A 56 -0.49 -16.56 -12.25
C PRO A 56 -0.86 -17.25 -10.93
N LEU A 57 0.06 -17.21 -9.96
CA LEU A 57 -0.13 -17.76 -8.60
C LEU A 57 -0.66 -16.74 -7.57
N SER A 58 -0.74 -15.44 -7.87
CA SER A 58 -1.19 -14.41 -6.92
C SER A 58 -2.71 -14.27 -6.85
N GLY A 59 -3.48 -15.16 -7.48
CA GLY A 59 -4.94 -15.26 -7.33
C GLY A 59 -5.75 -14.00 -7.62
N HIS A 60 -5.15 -12.96 -8.23
CA HIS A 60 -5.75 -11.64 -8.40
C HIS A 60 -6.35 -11.06 -7.10
N PHE A 61 -5.59 -11.14 -6.01
CA PHE A 61 -6.04 -10.67 -4.69
C PHE A 61 -6.60 -9.23 -4.73
N GLY A 62 -7.68 -9.01 -3.96
CA GLY A 62 -8.27 -7.69 -3.79
C GLY A 62 -7.37 -6.72 -3.02
N ALA A 63 -7.75 -5.43 -3.05
CA ALA A 63 -6.90 -4.34 -2.55
C ALA A 63 -6.42 -4.49 -1.09
N GLY A 64 -7.26 -5.01 -0.20
CA GLY A 64 -6.89 -5.23 1.20
C GLY A 64 -5.78 -6.28 1.39
N CYS A 65 -5.84 -7.37 0.64
CA CYS A 65 -4.83 -8.42 0.63
C CYS A 65 -3.51 -7.90 0.04
N THR A 66 -3.58 -7.25 -1.13
CA THR A 66 -2.41 -6.66 -1.80
C THR A 66 -1.72 -5.60 -0.93
N TRP A 67 -2.48 -4.73 -0.28
CA TRP A 67 -1.96 -3.79 0.72
C TRP A 67 -1.24 -4.51 1.87
N SER A 68 -1.83 -5.58 2.39
CA SER A 68 -1.26 -6.32 3.53
C SER A 68 0.06 -7.00 3.19
N MET A 69 0.22 -7.49 1.95
CA MET A 69 1.49 -8.04 1.48
C MET A 69 2.58 -6.97 1.33
N LEU A 70 2.23 -5.79 0.80
CA LEU A 70 3.22 -4.78 0.43
C LEU A 70 3.62 -3.85 1.59
N ARG A 71 2.72 -3.56 2.53
CA ARG A 71 2.89 -2.50 3.56
C ARG A 71 4.04 -2.71 4.56
N ASN A 72 4.61 -3.92 4.59
CA ASN A 72 5.71 -4.28 5.47
C ASN A 72 7.07 -4.26 4.76
N THR A 73 7.08 -4.10 3.43
CA THR A 73 8.28 -4.15 2.61
C THR A 73 8.51 -2.84 1.87
N TYR A 74 7.43 -2.25 1.33
CA TYR A 74 7.51 -1.07 0.47
C TYR A 74 6.78 0.12 1.07
N TYR A 75 7.18 1.30 0.59
CA TYR A 75 6.47 2.55 0.81
C TYR A 75 6.49 3.40 -0.45
N TRP A 76 5.36 4.01 -0.77
CA TRP A 76 5.29 5.18 -1.63
C TRP A 76 4.14 6.09 -1.17
N PRO A 77 4.16 7.38 -1.52
CA PRO A 77 3.04 8.27 -1.22
C PRO A 77 1.73 7.75 -1.83
N ARG A 78 0.64 7.79 -1.07
CA ARG A 78 -0.71 7.38 -1.53
C ARG A 78 -0.79 5.92 -2.01
N MET A 79 -0.09 5.04 -1.29
CA MET A 79 0.02 3.63 -1.64
C MET A 79 -1.31 2.87 -1.65
N LYS A 80 -2.21 3.15 -0.71
CA LYS A 80 -3.54 2.52 -0.67
C LYS A 80 -4.39 2.91 -1.88
N GLU A 81 -4.38 4.19 -2.22
CA GLU A 81 -5.09 4.74 -3.37
C GLU A 81 -4.56 4.12 -4.67
N THR A 82 -3.24 4.08 -4.81
CA THR A 82 -2.59 3.49 -5.99
C THR A 82 -2.93 2.01 -6.17
N ILE A 83 -2.85 1.22 -5.09
CA ILE A 83 -3.23 -0.21 -5.10
C ILE A 83 -4.70 -0.38 -5.49
N THR A 84 -5.58 0.44 -4.90
CA THR A 84 -7.02 0.37 -5.18
C THR A 84 -7.32 0.70 -6.63
N SER A 85 -6.73 1.77 -7.17
CA SER A 85 -6.89 2.15 -8.57
C SER A 85 -6.38 1.07 -9.52
N TYR A 86 -5.20 0.48 -9.25
CA TYR A 86 -4.63 -0.59 -10.07
C TYR A 86 -5.56 -1.81 -10.17
N ILE A 87 -6.08 -2.26 -9.03
CA ILE A 87 -6.95 -3.45 -8.98
C ILE A 87 -8.31 -3.16 -9.62
N LYS A 88 -8.84 -1.94 -9.46
CA LYS A 88 -10.06 -1.52 -10.16
C LYS A 88 -9.89 -1.47 -11.68
N SER A 89 -8.69 -1.19 -12.18
CA SER A 89 -8.39 -1.26 -13.62
C SER A 89 -8.10 -2.68 -14.14
N CYS A 90 -8.11 -3.70 -13.29
CA CYS A 90 -7.86 -5.07 -13.73
C CYS A 90 -9.13 -5.69 -14.32
N ASP A 91 -9.10 -5.96 -15.63
CA ASP A 91 -10.23 -6.55 -16.36
C ASP A 91 -10.68 -7.90 -15.78
N LYS A 92 -9.72 -8.73 -15.38
CA LYS A 92 -10.00 -10.03 -14.76
C LYS A 92 -10.76 -9.84 -13.45
N CYS A 93 -10.29 -8.96 -12.57
CA CYS A 93 -10.97 -8.67 -11.30
C CYS A 93 -12.36 -8.10 -11.50
N SER A 94 -12.55 -7.21 -12.47
CA SER A 94 -13.84 -6.57 -12.76
C SER A 94 -14.88 -7.59 -13.25
N GLN A 95 -14.46 -8.60 -14.02
CA GLN A 95 -15.36 -9.67 -14.49
C GLN A 95 -15.82 -10.59 -13.34
N PHE A 96 -15.00 -10.82 -12.32
CA PHE A 96 -15.36 -11.69 -11.19
C PHE A 96 -16.02 -10.95 -10.02
N ASN A 97 -15.72 -9.66 -9.83
CA ASN A 97 -16.34 -8.80 -8.80
C ASN A 97 -17.53 -8.02 -9.36
N VAL A 98 -18.46 -8.70 -10.02
CA VAL A 98 -19.72 -8.08 -10.42
C VAL A 98 -20.50 -7.72 -9.16
N ASP A 99 -20.89 -6.45 -9.04
CA ASP A 99 -21.74 -5.94 -7.97
C ASP A 99 -23.04 -6.76 -7.90
N ARG A 100 -23.14 -7.66 -6.92
CA ARG A 100 -24.35 -8.45 -6.64
C ARG A 100 -25.36 -7.64 -5.85
N HIS A 101 -25.58 -6.38 -6.23
CA HIS A 101 -26.69 -5.62 -5.67
C HIS A 101 -27.97 -6.38 -6.03
N LYS A 102 -28.71 -6.83 -5.01
CA LYS A 102 -30.09 -7.26 -5.24
C LYS A 102 -30.81 -6.06 -5.86
N PRO A 103 -31.57 -6.22 -6.95
CA PRO A 103 -32.43 -5.14 -7.41
C PRO A 103 -33.28 -4.67 -6.23
N PRO A 104 -33.46 -3.35 -6.03
CA PRO A 104 -34.32 -2.85 -4.98
C PRO A 104 -35.69 -3.50 -5.14
N GLY A 105 -36.11 -4.29 -4.15
CA GLY A 105 -37.41 -4.94 -4.16
C GLY A 105 -38.50 -3.87 -4.23
N PHE A 106 -39.52 -4.08 -5.04
CA PHE A 106 -40.68 -3.20 -5.08
C PHE A 106 -41.36 -3.21 -3.71
N LEU A 107 -41.41 -2.05 -3.04
CA LEU A 107 -42.32 -1.85 -1.90
C LEU A 107 -43.74 -1.86 -2.47
N GLN A 108 -44.44 -2.98 -2.32
CA GLN A 108 -45.87 -3.01 -2.59
C GLN A 108 -46.62 -2.37 -1.40
N PRO A 109 -47.62 -1.51 -1.66
CA PRO A 109 -48.38 -0.78 -0.64
C PRO A 109 -49.30 -1.67 0.20
#